data_AF-A0A958DR53-F1
#
_entry.id   AF-A0A958DR53-F1
#
_cell.length_a   1.000
_cell.length_b   1.000
_cell.length_c   1.000
_cell.angle_alpha   90.00
_cell.angle_beta   90.00
_cell.angle_gamma   90.00
#
_symmetry.space_group_name_H-M   'P 1'
#
loop_
_entity.id
_entity.type
_entity.pdbx_description
1 polymer ?
#
loop_
_entity_poly.entity_id
_entity_poly.type
_entity_poly.pdbx_seq_one_letter_code
_entity_poly.pdbx_strand_id
1 'polypeptide(L)'
;IGFQNLSRALMSGKPIKIVVVDTQVYSNTGGQACTSGFFGQVSDMAQYGKAIQGKQEIRKEIGLIGMAHRTSYVMQATAANPNHMIEGFVQGLMARRPALFNLYTPCQPEHGIGDDMSSHQAKLAVESRAYPLFRYNPDKGKTPQECFELDGNPEMDKIWPNYTLNYVDGGREKTLEVPMTFADFALTEARFRKHFRKVPQDAWNENMVPFSEFLDMDKDEREGKVPFIWAVDRKKHLSRVMVASAIVESAEDRRDFWIMLKAMAGVKEAEAPAENLEEKIRREVVGNIAAGLMKMAGGSGNGFEALANGSAASVAPAEAAQATNGEHMSPWIDTDECTSCDECIKLNNKIFAYNENKKAFIKDPNAGPYQDLVKAAEKCTAQVIHPGLPADRSQKDIEKWVKRAEKYN
;
A
#
# COMPACT_ATOMS: atom_id res chain seq x y z
N ILE A 1 17.23 25.46 -8.32
CA ILE A 1 17.91 26.69 -8.84
C ILE A 1 19.26 26.40 -9.52
N GLY A 2 20.25 25.80 -8.84
CA GLY A 2 21.62 25.66 -9.37
C GLY A 2 21.88 24.55 -10.42
N PHE A 3 20.85 23.94 -11.00
CA PHE A 3 20.98 22.74 -11.84
C PHE A 3 21.83 22.97 -13.11
N GLN A 4 21.66 24.10 -13.79
CA GLN A 4 22.42 24.41 -15.01
C GLN A 4 23.93 24.52 -14.72
N ASN A 5 24.30 25.20 -13.63
CA ASN A 5 25.69 25.35 -13.20
C ASN A 5 26.28 24.01 -12.74
N LEU A 6 25.48 23.20 -12.03
CA LEU A 6 25.85 21.83 -11.66
C LEU A 6 26.16 20.99 -12.91
N SER A 7 25.26 21.00 -13.89
CA SER A 7 25.45 20.29 -15.16
C SER A 7 26.72 20.77 -15.89
N ARG A 8 26.99 22.08 -15.90
CA ARG A 8 28.24 22.62 -16.46
C ARG A 8 29.47 22.15 -15.71
N ALA A 9 29.42 22.07 -14.38
CA ALA A 9 30.51 21.58 -13.53
C ALA A 9 30.81 20.10 -13.79
N LEU A 10 29.78 19.26 -13.96
CA LEU A 10 29.91 17.86 -14.35
C LEU A 10 30.54 17.69 -15.74
N MET A 11 30.40 18.70 -16.62
CA MET A 11 31.06 18.76 -17.95
C MET A 11 32.39 19.50 -17.98
N SER A 12 32.94 19.87 -16.83
CA SER A 12 34.21 20.60 -16.80
C SER A 12 35.43 19.73 -17.10
N GLY A 13 35.33 18.41 -16.91
CA GLY A 13 36.49 17.50 -16.92
C GLY A 13 37.48 17.73 -15.76
N LYS A 14 37.19 18.68 -14.87
CA LYS A 14 38.04 19.01 -13.72
C LYS A 14 37.66 18.14 -12.52
N PRO A 15 38.60 17.83 -11.60
CA PRO A 15 38.34 16.99 -10.43
C PRO A 15 37.52 17.71 -9.35
N ILE A 16 36.31 18.15 -9.68
CA ILE A 16 35.37 18.84 -8.78
C ILE A 16 34.51 17.81 -8.08
N LYS A 17 34.35 17.93 -6.76
CA LYS A 17 33.55 17.01 -5.93
C LYS A 17 32.30 17.74 -5.45
N ILE A 18 31.14 17.21 -5.80
CA ILE A 18 29.84 17.81 -5.49
C ILE A 18 29.09 16.85 -4.58
N VAL A 19 28.65 17.35 -3.43
CA VAL A 19 27.78 16.62 -2.51
C VAL A 19 26.40 17.28 -2.54
N VAL A 20 25.38 16.50 -2.85
CA VAL A 20 23.98 16.88 -2.78
C VAL A 20 23.38 16.19 -1.55
N VAL A 21 22.94 17.00 -0.60
CA VAL A 21 22.20 16.55 0.59
C VAL A 21 20.71 16.62 0.24
N ASP A 22 20.17 15.51 -0.24
CA ASP A 22 18.81 15.45 -0.79
C ASP A 22 17.79 15.18 0.32
N THR A 23 17.22 16.28 0.82
CA THR A 23 16.11 16.28 1.79
C THR A 23 14.74 16.29 1.11
N GLN A 24 14.68 16.30 -0.23
CA GLN A 24 13.42 16.24 -1.00
C GLN A 24 12.44 17.41 -0.79
N VAL A 25 12.92 18.48 -0.14
CA VAL A 25 12.24 19.76 0.05
C VAL A 25 13.30 20.86 0.20
N TYR A 26 12.89 22.13 0.20
CA TYR A 26 13.75 23.21 0.68
C TYR A 26 13.62 23.33 2.20
N SER A 27 14.38 22.50 2.92
CA SER A 27 14.30 22.40 4.39
C SER A 27 14.53 23.74 5.10
N ASN A 28 15.52 24.53 4.65
CA ASN A 28 15.84 25.82 5.29
C ASN A 28 14.71 26.85 5.24
N THR A 29 13.83 26.78 4.22
CA THR A 29 12.73 27.74 4.03
C THR A 29 11.38 27.18 4.50
N GLY A 30 11.38 26.15 5.35
CA GLY A 30 10.16 25.56 5.92
C GLY A 30 9.48 24.54 5.00
N GLY A 31 10.26 23.74 4.27
CA GLY A 31 9.72 22.57 3.58
C GLY A 31 9.00 22.85 2.27
N GLN A 32 9.50 23.80 1.47
CA GLN A 32 8.90 24.10 0.16
C GLN A 32 9.13 22.99 -0.86
N ALA A 33 8.16 22.82 -1.76
CA ALA A 33 8.20 21.84 -2.84
C ALA A 33 9.45 22.00 -3.71
N CYS A 34 10.03 20.88 -4.12
CA CYS A 34 11.20 20.87 -4.99
C CYS A 34 11.13 19.70 -6.00
N THR A 35 11.98 19.72 -7.02
CA THR A 35 11.95 18.68 -8.07
C THR A 35 12.44 17.31 -7.59
N SER A 36 13.07 17.19 -6.42
CA SER A 36 13.48 15.90 -5.85
C SER A 36 12.41 15.27 -4.94
N GLY A 37 11.31 15.97 -4.66
CA GLY A 37 10.15 15.39 -3.98
C GLY A 37 9.42 14.35 -4.83
N PHE A 38 8.72 13.44 -4.19
CA PHE A 38 7.93 12.40 -4.86
C PHE A 38 6.59 12.93 -5.37
N PHE A 39 5.95 12.21 -6.29
CA PHE A 39 4.56 12.46 -6.64
C PHE A 39 3.67 12.31 -5.38
N GLY A 40 2.60 13.09 -5.28
CA GLY A 40 1.73 13.10 -4.11
C GLY A 40 2.35 13.65 -2.82
N GLN A 41 3.65 13.97 -2.78
CA GLN A 41 4.29 14.51 -1.57
C GLN A 41 3.66 15.84 -1.16
N VAL A 42 3.22 15.95 0.09
CA VAL A 42 2.69 17.20 0.64
C VAL A 42 3.84 18.05 1.16
N SER A 43 3.92 19.29 0.68
CA SER A 43 4.93 20.28 1.09
C SER A 43 4.36 21.70 0.92
N ASP A 44 5.05 22.72 1.41
CA ASP A 44 4.66 24.09 1.08
C ASP A 44 4.71 24.30 -0.44
N MET A 45 3.74 25.02 -1.00
CA MET A 45 3.47 25.12 -2.46
C MET A 45 2.98 23.84 -3.17
N ALA A 46 2.86 22.71 -2.47
CA ALA A 46 2.27 21.47 -3.00
C ALA A 46 1.34 20.85 -1.94
N GLN A 47 0.22 21.55 -1.68
CA GLN A 47 -0.72 21.17 -0.63
C GLN A 47 -1.62 20.01 -1.04
N TYR A 48 -2.19 19.35 -0.04
CA TYR A 48 -3.26 18.36 -0.21
C TYR A 48 -4.63 19.04 -0.14
N GLY A 49 -5.39 18.95 -1.21
CA GLY A 49 -6.75 19.46 -1.35
C GLY A 49 -7.61 18.56 -2.25
N LYS A 50 -8.81 19.04 -2.60
CA LYS A 50 -9.76 18.26 -3.42
C LYS A 50 -9.29 18.11 -4.88
N ALA A 51 -8.67 19.14 -5.44
CA ALA A 51 -8.23 19.15 -6.84
C ALA A 51 -6.79 18.65 -7.03
N ILE A 52 -5.92 18.88 -6.05
CA ILE A 52 -4.50 18.56 -6.10
C ILE A 52 -4.16 17.83 -4.82
N GLN A 53 -3.56 16.65 -4.92
CA GLN A 53 -3.22 15.80 -3.78
C GLN A 53 -1.71 15.80 -3.54
N GLY A 54 -1.10 16.98 -3.40
CA GLY A 54 0.35 17.14 -3.28
C GLY A 54 1.05 17.36 -4.63
N LYS A 55 2.37 17.12 -4.67
CA LYS A 55 3.19 17.35 -5.87
C LYS A 55 2.71 16.52 -7.07
N GLN A 56 2.70 17.13 -8.26
CA GLN A 56 2.13 16.54 -9.48
C GLN A 56 3.18 16.00 -10.46
N GLU A 57 4.44 16.39 -10.30
CA GLU A 57 5.53 15.82 -11.10
C GLU A 57 6.12 14.60 -10.38
N ILE A 58 6.69 13.67 -11.16
CA ILE A 58 7.57 12.64 -10.61
C ILE A 58 8.87 13.25 -10.08
N ARG A 59 9.62 12.45 -9.31
CA ARG A 59 10.92 12.84 -8.78
C ARG A 59 11.94 12.96 -9.91
N LYS A 60 12.75 14.03 -9.88
CA LYS A 60 13.90 14.20 -10.78
C LYS A 60 15.11 13.44 -10.24
N GLU A 61 15.55 12.43 -10.99
CA GLU A 61 16.71 11.61 -10.62
C GLU A 61 18.04 12.25 -11.02
N ILE A 62 18.59 13.10 -10.14
CA ILE A 62 19.85 13.81 -10.40
C ILE A 62 21.05 12.87 -10.61
N GLY A 63 21.02 11.68 -10.00
CA GLY A 63 22.06 10.66 -10.20
C GLY A 63 22.09 10.13 -11.64
N LEU A 64 20.94 9.85 -12.25
CA LEU A 64 20.87 9.47 -13.66
C LEU A 64 21.33 10.60 -14.59
N ILE A 65 20.94 11.83 -14.28
CA ILE A 65 21.37 13.00 -15.05
C ILE A 65 22.89 13.17 -14.96
N GLY A 66 23.46 12.95 -13.77
CA GLY A 66 24.91 12.88 -13.56
C GLY A 66 25.57 11.80 -14.40
N MET A 67 24.95 10.63 -14.52
CA MET A 67 25.44 9.54 -15.36
C MET A 67 25.29 9.86 -16.87
N ALA A 68 24.24 10.58 -17.28
CA ALA A 68 24.02 10.96 -18.69
C ALA A 68 25.14 11.85 -19.26
N HIS A 69 25.91 12.49 -18.39
CA HIS A 69 27.14 13.18 -18.73
C HIS A 69 28.28 12.24 -19.17
N ARG A 70 28.19 10.93 -18.90
CA ARG A 70 29.11 9.83 -19.27
C ARG A 70 30.54 9.92 -18.76
N THR A 71 30.98 11.09 -18.30
CA THR A 71 32.37 11.35 -17.89
C THR A 71 32.50 11.63 -16.40
N SER A 72 31.40 11.77 -15.67
CA SER A 72 31.42 12.01 -14.23
C SER A 72 31.28 10.71 -13.44
N TYR A 73 31.93 10.64 -12.29
CA TYR A 73 31.64 9.61 -11.29
C TYR A 73 30.33 10.00 -10.59
N VAL A 74 29.44 9.03 -10.36
CA VAL A 74 28.20 9.29 -9.62
C VAL A 74 28.02 8.23 -8.55
N MET A 75 27.59 8.66 -7.36
CA MET A 75 27.15 7.77 -6.30
C MET A 75 25.82 8.27 -5.76
N GLN A 76 24.85 7.36 -5.65
CA GLN A 76 23.64 7.55 -4.87
C GLN A 76 23.73 6.68 -3.62
N ALA A 77 23.63 7.31 -2.45
CA ALA A 77 23.90 6.66 -1.15
C ALA A 77 23.01 7.20 -0.02
N THR A 78 23.04 6.51 1.11
CA THR A 78 22.46 6.99 2.37
C THR A 78 23.32 6.55 3.56
N ALA A 79 23.21 7.26 4.69
CA ALA A 79 23.99 6.98 5.88
C ALA A 79 23.63 5.63 6.54
N ALA A 80 22.47 5.04 6.20
CA ALA A 80 22.09 3.70 6.65
C ALA A 80 22.94 2.58 6.02
N ASN A 81 23.69 2.86 4.94
CA ASN A 81 24.55 1.89 4.25
C ASN A 81 26.00 2.41 4.24
N PRO A 82 26.69 2.39 5.40
CA PRO A 82 28.01 3.01 5.55
C PRO A 82 29.08 2.39 4.65
N ASN A 83 29.05 1.07 4.44
CA ASN A 83 30.04 0.40 3.57
C ASN A 83 29.97 0.91 2.13
N HIS A 84 28.76 0.92 1.54
CA HIS A 84 28.50 1.47 0.20
C HIS A 84 28.97 2.93 0.09
N MET A 85 28.61 3.73 1.10
CA MET A 85 28.93 5.16 1.16
C MET A 85 30.44 5.41 1.27
N ILE A 86 31.14 4.72 2.16
CA ILE A 86 32.59 4.90 2.39
C ILE A 86 33.36 4.51 1.13
N GLU A 87 33.09 3.33 0.58
CA GLU A 87 33.76 2.88 -0.64
C GLU A 87 33.49 3.81 -1.81
N GLY A 88 32.24 4.25 -1.99
CA GLY A 88 31.91 5.15 -3.08
C GLY A 88 32.53 6.54 -2.91
N PHE A 89 32.65 7.05 -1.68
CA PHE A 89 33.44 8.26 -1.43
C PHE A 89 34.90 8.07 -1.78
N VAL A 90 35.54 6.98 -1.37
CA VAL A 90 36.95 6.70 -1.71
C VAL A 90 37.13 6.68 -3.23
N GLN A 91 36.29 5.94 -3.96
CA GLN A 91 36.34 5.88 -5.42
C GLN A 91 36.14 7.27 -6.06
N GLY A 92 35.10 8.00 -5.64
CA GLY A 92 34.78 9.31 -6.20
C GLY A 92 35.81 10.40 -5.88
N LEU A 93 36.41 10.36 -4.69
CA LEU A 93 37.48 11.29 -4.30
C LEU A 93 38.77 11.04 -5.09
N MET A 94 39.11 9.78 -5.32
CA MET A 94 40.29 9.38 -6.11
C MET A 94 40.12 9.62 -7.62
N ALA A 95 38.88 9.77 -8.10
CA ALA A 95 38.61 9.99 -9.52
C ALA A 95 39.16 11.33 -10.02
N ARG A 96 39.92 11.34 -11.13
CA ARG A 96 40.47 12.56 -11.76
C ARG A 96 39.46 13.28 -12.67
N ARG A 97 38.20 13.28 -12.26
CA ARG A 97 37.02 13.76 -12.99
C ARG A 97 36.01 14.37 -12.01
N PRO A 98 34.97 15.08 -12.49
CA PRO A 98 33.86 15.48 -11.64
C PRO A 98 33.23 14.27 -10.95
N ALA A 99 32.90 14.41 -9.67
CA ALA A 99 32.19 13.39 -8.90
C ALA A 99 30.94 14.00 -8.27
N LEU A 100 29.80 13.35 -8.45
CA LEU A 100 28.52 13.69 -7.84
C LEU A 100 28.16 12.64 -6.79
N PHE A 101 28.02 13.08 -5.54
CA PHE A 101 27.53 12.27 -4.43
C PHE A 101 26.11 12.76 -4.08
N ASN A 102 25.10 11.99 -4.43
CA ASN A 102 23.70 12.26 -4.11
C ASN A 102 23.31 11.45 -2.86
N LEU A 103 23.06 12.14 -1.76
CA LEU A 103 22.87 11.52 -0.45
C LEU A 103 21.45 11.74 0.05
N TYR A 104 20.66 10.67 0.20
CA TYR A 104 19.38 10.78 0.85
C TYR A 104 19.57 11.15 2.32
N THR A 105 18.95 12.26 2.72
CA THR A 105 19.08 12.82 4.05
C THR A 105 17.68 13.08 4.60
N PRO A 106 17.19 12.22 5.52
CA PRO A 106 15.92 12.45 6.19
C PRO A 106 15.91 13.82 6.87
N CYS A 107 14.80 14.55 6.75
CA CYS A 107 14.59 15.82 7.43
C CYS A 107 13.46 15.65 8.43
N GLN A 108 13.78 15.72 9.71
CA GLN A 108 12.86 15.47 10.83
C GLN A 108 11.59 16.32 10.73
N PRO A 109 11.66 17.67 10.69
CA PRO A 109 10.46 18.49 10.62
C PRO A 109 9.68 18.31 9.33
N GLU A 110 10.36 18.23 8.18
CA GLU A 110 9.68 18.27 6.88
C GLU A 110 9.20 16.92 6.37
N HIS A 111 9.80 15.83 6.83
CA HIS A 111 9.28 14.48 6.62
C HIS A 111 8.29 14.11 7.74
N GLY A 112 8.31 14.86 8.85
CA GLY A 112 7.47 14.65 10.03
C GLY A 112 7.76 13.32 10.70
N ILE A 113 9.05 13.05 10.90
CA ILE A 113 9.58 11.86 11.57
C ILE A 113 10.23 12.27 12.91
N GLY A 114 10.40 11.31 13.82
CA GLY A 114 11.05 11.56 15.11
C GLY A 114 12.53 11.93 15.00
N ASP A 115 13.07 12.61 16.02
CA ASP A 115 14.45 13.11 16.01
C ASP A 115 15.51 11.99 15.96
N ASP A 116 15.19 10.84 16.54
CA ASP A 116 16.01 9.63 16.59
C ASP A 116 15.81 8.69 15.38
N MET A 117 14.90 9.04 14.46
CA MET A 117 14.46 8.14 13.38
C MET A 117 15.30 8.23 12.10
N SER A 118 16.33 9.09 12.05
CA SER A 118 17.09 9.35 10.81
C SER A 118 17.66 8.08 10.17
N SER A 119 18.40 7.26 10.91
CA SER A 119 18.99 6.02 10.36
C SER A 119 17.93 5.00 9.97
N HIS A 120 16.83 4.91 10.74
CA HIS A 120 15.72 4.02 10.44
C HIS A 120 15.03 4.42 9.14
N GLN A 121 14.71 5.70 8.97
CA GLN A 121 14.05 6.23 7.78
C GLN A 121 14.92 6.10 6.53
N ALA A 122 16.22 6.38 6.67
CA ALA A 122 17.22 6.16 5.63
C ALA A 122 17.25 4.70 5.14
N LYS A 123 17.15 3.74 6.06
CA LYS A 123 17.08 2.31 5.73
C LYS A 123 15.78 1.98 5.00
N LEU A 124 14.63 2.42 5.52
CA LEU A 124 13.33 2.19 4.87
C LEU A 124 13.27 2.79 3.45
N ALA A 125 13.91 3.93 3.22
CA ALA A 125 13.96 4.55 1.89
C ALA A 125 14.68 3.66 0.85
N VAL A 126 15.75 2.95 1.25
CA VAL A 126 16.45 2.00 0.37
C VAL A 126 15.63 0.75 0.15
N GLU A 127 15.07 0.21 1.23
CA GLU A 127 14.29 -1.02 1.27
C GLU A 127 13.02 -0.94 0.43
N SER A 128 12.28 0.16 0.55
CA SER A 128 11.06 0.45 -0.23
C SER A 128 11.30 0.91 -1.67
N ARG A 129 12.55 0.87 -2.14
CA ARG A 129 12.98 1.43 -3.42
C ARG A 129 12.66 2.93 -3.60
N ALA A 130 12.29 3.65 -2.55
CA ALA A 130 12.11 5.11 -2.60
C ALA A 130 13.40 5.82 -3.00
N TYR A 131 14.54 5.31 -2.53
CA TYR A 131 15.87 5.83 -2.84
C TYR A 131 16.88 4.67 -3.02
N PRO A 132 16.87 3.98 -4.17
CA PRO A 132 17.81 2.89 -4.44
C PRO A 132 19.25 3.40 -4.49
N LEU A 133 20.18 2.55 -4.08
CA LEU A 133 21.61 2.87 -4.05
C LEU A 133 22.29 2.48 -5.35
N PHE A 134 23.24 3.28 -5.84
CA PHE A 134 24.05 2.88 -6.98
C PHE A 134 25.35 3.65 -7.08
N ARG A 135 26.29 3.11 -7.84
CA ARG A 135 27.52 3.79 -8.26
C ARG A 135 27.66 3.69 -9.77
N TYR A 136 28.07 4.78 -10.39
CA TYR A 136 28.47 4.85 -11.78
C TYR A 136 29.93 5.30 -11.85
N ASN A 137 30.77 4.42 -12.40
CA ASN A 137 32.18 4.71 -12.62
C ASN A 137 32.55 4.48 -14.10
N PRO A 138 32.74 5.55 -14.88
CA PRO A 138 33.09 5.45 -16.30
C PRO A 138 34.49 4.89 -16.57
N ASP A 139 35.33 4.69 -15.54
CA ASP A 139 36.63 4.02 -15.68
C ASP A 139 36.52 2.49 -15.71
N LYS A 140 35.37 1.91 -15.34
CA LYS A 140 35.19 0.44 -15.25
C LYS A 140 34.93 -0.23 -16.60
N GLY A 141 34.45 0.50 -17.61
CA GLY A 141 34.17 -0.08 -18.92
C GLY A 141 33.65 0.92 -19.93
N LYS A 142 33.02 0.41 -20.99
CA LYS A 142 32.45 1.21 -22.08
C LYS A 142 30.94 1.13 -22.15
N THR A 143 30.36 0.05 -21.63
CA THR A 143 28.91 -0.16 -21.56
C THR A 143 28.35 0.38 -20.25
N PRO A 144 27.06 0.79 -20.20
CA PRO A 144 26.40 1.12 -18.94
C PRO A 144 26.53 0.00 -17.91
N GLN A 145 26.37 -1.26 -18.34
CA GLN A 145 26.45 -2.44 -17.48
C GLN A 145 27.81 -2.58 -16.78
N GLU A 146 28.93 -2.37 -17.48
CA GLU A 146 30.26 -2.44 -16.86
C GLU A 146 30.51 -1.29 -15.88
N CYS A 147 29.86 -0.15 -16.11
CA CYS A 147 30.10 1.07 -15.35
C CYS A 147 29.15 1.25 -14.15
N PHE A 148 28.06 0.48 -14.08
CA PHE A 148 26.94 0.74 -13.18
C PHE A 148 26.73 -0.40 -12.19
N GLU A 149 26.77 -0.07 -10.90
CA GLU A 149 26.71 -1.03 -9.79
C GLU A 149 25.55 -0.69 -8.85
N LEU A 150 24.84 -1.73 -8.39
CA LEU A 150 23.67 -1.65 -7.49
C LEU A 150 23.94 -2.19 -6.09
N ASP A 151 25.20 -2.33 -5.71
CA ASP A 151 25.54 -2.86 -4.40
C ASP A 151 24.96 -2.01 -3.25
N GLY A 152 24.73 -2.66 -2.11
CA GLY A 152 24.09 -2.05 -0.95
C GLY A 152 22.56 -2.10 -0.94
N ASN A 153 21.90 -2.44 -2.06
CA ASN A 153 20.46 -2.69 -2.07
C ASN A 153 20.15 -4.14 -1.62
N PRO A 154 19.10 -4.36 -0.80
CA PRO A 154 18.66 -5.70 -0.42
C PRO A 154 17.90 -6.38 -1.56
N GLU A 155 17.96 -7.73 -1.59
CA GLU A 155 17.19 -8.62 -2.47
C GLU A 155 17.09 -8.08 -3.91
N MET A 156 18.24 -7.89 -4.56
CA MET A 156 18.32 -7.16 -5.84
C MET A 156 17.59 -7.85 -7.00
N ASP A 157 17.38 -9.16 -6.89
CA ASP A 157 16.61 -9.98 -7.81
C ASP A 157 15.10 -9.68 -7.75
N LYS A 158 14.61 -9.16 -6.62
CA LYS A 158 13.20 -8.86 -6.40
C LYS A 158 12.87 -7.38 -6.62
N ILE A 159 11.60 -7.12 -6.91
CA ILE A 159 11.06 -5.76 -6.94
C ILE A 159 11.04 -5.17 -5.53
N TRP A 160 10.34 -5.85 -4.63
CA TRP A 160 10.21 -5.47 -3.22
C TRP A 160 10.90 -6.53 -2.34
N PRO A 161 11.70 -6.12 -1.35
CA PRO A 161 12.15 -7.01 -0.28
C PRO A 161 11.00 -7.34 0.68
N ASN A 162 11.15 -8.41 1.48
CA ASN A 162 10.12 -8.87 2.42
C ASN A 162 10.50 -8.65 3.89
N TYR A 163 9.49 -8.44 4.73
CA TYR A 163 9.64 -8.11 6.16
C TYR A 163 8.60 -8.83 7.00
N THR A 164 9.01 -9.22 8.19
CA THR A 164 8.13 -9.85 9.18
C THR A 164 7.44 -8.79 10.04
N LEU A 165 6.12 -8.75 10.00
CA LEU A 165 5.29 -8.05 10.97
C LEU A 165 4.93 -8.99 12.12
N ASN A 166 5.19 -8.56 13.35
CA ASN A 166 4.78 -9.27 14.56
C ASN A 166 3.49 -8.65 15.10
N TYR A 167 2.43 -9.44 15.26
CA TYR A 167 1.13 -8.97 15.71
C TYR A 167 0.49 -9.95 16.71
N VAL A 168 -0.51 -9.48 17.45
CA VAL A 168 -1.29 -10.29 18.39
C VAL A 168 -2.69 -10.48 17.84
N ASP A 169 -3.13 -11.73 17.80
CA ASP A 169 -4.47 -12.11 17.36
C ASP A 169 -5.02 -13.20 18.29
N GLY A 170 -6.21 -12.94 18.86
CA GLY A 170 -6.81 -13.81 19.88
C GLY A 170 -5.91 -14.06 21.11
N GLY A 171 -5.05 -13.10 21.46
CA GLY A 171 -4.09 -13.22 22.57
C GLY A 171 -2.84 -14.05 22.27
N ARG A 172 -2.64 -14.49 21.03
CA ARG A 172 -1.42 -15.20 20.59
C ARG A 172 -0.57 -14.33 19.68
N GLU A 173 0.74 -14.38 19.86
CA GLU A 173 1.67 -13.75 18.93
C GLU A 173 1.69 -14.53 17.61
N LYS A 174 1.61 -13.78 16.50
CA LYS A 174 1.66 -14.28 15.13
C LYS A 174 2.61 -13.40 14.32
N THR A 175 3.08 -13.96 13.21
CA THR A 175 3.96 -13.30 12.26
C THR A 175 3.30 -13.24 10.89
N LEU A 176 3.51 -12.15 10.16
CA LEU A 176 3.06 -11.99 8.78
C LEU A 176 4.21 -11.45 7.94
N GLU A 177 4.59 -12.18 6.89
CA GLU A 177 5.54 -11.70 5.89
C GLU A 177 4.82 -10.78 4.90
N VAL A 178 5.34 -9.56 4.71
CA VAL A 178 4.79 -8.57 3.77
C VAL A 178 5.93 -7.93 2.96
N PRO A 179 5.67 -7.53 1.70
CA PRO A 179 6.64 -6.75 0.94
C PRO A 179 6.76 -5.32 1.48
N MET A 180 7.98 -4.78 1.53
CA MET A 180 8.20 -3.35 1.79
C MET A 180 8.12 -2.59 0.47
N THR A 181 6.96 -2.03 0.23
CA THR A 181 6.72 -1.18 -0.94
C THR A 181 6.96 0.29 -0.60
N PHE A 182 6.89 1.16 -1.61
CA PHE A 182 6.89 2.60 -1.38
C PHE A 182 5.75 3.06 -0.45
N ALA A 183 4.60 2.40 -0.45
CA ALA A 183 3.48 2.75 0.41
C ALA A 183 3.80 2.53 1.90
N ASP A 184 4.53 1.46 2.22
CA ASP A 184 4.96 1.14 3.58
C ASP A 184 5.93 2.19 4.12
N PHE A 185 6.90 2.61 3.31
CA PHE A 185 7.77 3.75 3.62
C PHE A 185 6.95 5.05 3.78
N ALA A 186 6.08 5.36 2.83
CA ALA A 186 5.29 6.59 2.85
C ALA A 186 4.36 6.67 4.07
N LEU A 187 3.82 5.55 4.55
CA LEU A 187 2.99 5.49 5.76
C LEU A 187 3.74 6.01 7.01
N THR A 188 5.06 5.85 7.05
CA THR A 188 5.90 6.26 8.19
C THR A 188 6.19 7.77 8.23
N GLU A 189 5.88 8.52 7.17
CA GLU A 189 6.21 9.94 7.07
C GLU A 189 4.96 10.83 7.05
N ALA A 190 4.93 11.88 7.88
CA ALA A 190 3.78 12.75 8.00
C ALA A 190 3.44 13.47 6.68
N ARG A 191 4.43 13.72 5.82
CA ARG A 191 4.26 14.35 4.50
C ARG A 191 3.40 13.53 3.52
N PHE A 192 3.11 12.26 3.83
CA PHE A 192 2.17 11.43 3.06
C PHE A 192 0.92 11.03 3.85
N ARG A 193 0.83 11.33 5.16
CA ARG A 193 -0.25 10.89 6.06
C ARG A 193 -1.67 11.09 5.50
N LYS A 194 -1.90 12.17 4.74
CA LYS A 194 -3.23 12.48 4.17
C LYS A 194 -3.69 11.48 3.10
N HIS A 195 -2.79 10.66 2.55
CA HIS A 195 -3.08 9.62 1.56
C HIS A 195 -3.50 8.27 2.16
N PHE A 196 -3.48 8.14 3.49
CA PHE A 196 -3.75 6.88 4.15
C PHE A 196 -4.98 6.95 5.04
N ARG A 197 -5.79 5.88 5.06
CA ARG A 197 -6.95 5.75 5.96
C ARG A 197 -6.98 4.35 6.57
N LYS A 198 -6.95 4.27 7.89
CA LYS A 198 -7.11 3.00 8.61
C LYS A 198 -8.53 2.49 8.41
N VAL A 199 -8.67 1.20 8.11
CA VAL A 199 -9.97 0.55 7.90
C VAL A 199 -10.33 -0.25 9.14
N PRO A 200 -11.47 0.06 9.78
CA PRO A 200 -12.06 -0.78 10.82
C PRO A 200 -12.25 -2.23 10.35
N GLN A 201 -12.08 -3.21 11.24
CA GLN A 201 -12.09 -4.63 10.86
C GLN A 201 -13.43 -5.09 10.28
N ASP A 202 -14.53 -4.49 10.72
CA ASP A 202 -15.90 -4.68 10.24
C ASP A 202 -16.13 -4.17 8.82
N ALA A 203 -15.34 -3.19 8.37
CA ALA A 203 -15.39 -2.67 7.00
C ALA A 203 -14.50 -3.46 6.01
N TRP A 204 -13.83 -4.53 6.47
CA TRP A 204 -13.03 -5.38 5.59
C TRP A 204 -13.92 -6.18 4.66
N ASN A 205 -13.62 -6.10 3.36
CA ASN A 205 -14.36 -6.79 2.32
C ASN A 205 -13.41 -7.40 1.27
N GLU A 206 -13.98 -8.15 0.35
CA GLU A 206 -13.27 -8.87 -0.73
C GLU A 206 -12.73 -7.97 -1.85
N ASN A 207 -13.17 -6.71 -1.91
CA ASN A 207 -12.63 -5.74 -2.86
C ASN A 207 -11.34 -5.09 -2.37
N MET A 208 -10.96 -5.33 -1.11
CA MET A 208 -9.68 -4.89 -0.58
C MET A 208 -8.57 -5.85 -1.00
N VAL A 209 -7.59 -5.34 -1.75
CA VAL A 209 -6.48 -6.13 -2.30
C VAL A 209 -5.16 -5.68 -1.66
N PRO A 210 -4.25 -6.60 -1.26
CA PRO A 210 -2.92 -6.24 -0.81
C PRO A 210 -2.22 -5.33 -1.83
N PHE A 211 -1.57 -4.28 -1.35
CA PHE A 211 -1.04 -3.21 -2.20
C PHE A 211 -0.09 -3.72 -3.28
N SER A 212 0.80 -4.67 -2.95
CA SER A 212 1.72 -5.27 -3.93
C SER A 212 0.98 -6.02 -5.04
N GLU A 213 -0.06 -6.79 -4.71
CA GLU A 213 -0.87 -7.51 -5.70
C GLU A 213 -1.62 -6.52 -6.59
N PHE A 214 -2.16 -5.45 -6.00
CA PHE A 214 -2.82 -4.39 -6.76
C PHE A 214 -1.89 -3.70 -7.76
N LEU A 215 -0.59 -3.55 -7.44
CA LEU A 215 0.39 -2.99 -8.39
C LEU A 215 0.65 -3.91 -9.59
N ASP A 216 0.53 -5.22 -9.40
CA ASP A 216 0.78 -6.22 -10.44
C ASP A 216 -0.45 -6.47 -11.33
N MET A 217 -1.64 -6.04 -10.88
CA MET A 217 -2.88 -6.07 -11.67
C MET A 217 -2.84 -5.10 -12.86
N ASP A 218 -3.48 -5.51 -13.95
CA ASP A 218 -3.75 -4.64 -15.08
C ASP A 218 -4.74 -3.52 -14.71
N LYS A 219 -4.71 -2.39 -15.43
CA LYS A 219 -5.51 -1.21 -15.08
C LYS A 219 -7.02 -1.49 -15.05
N ASP A 220 -7.50 -2.35 -15.94
CA ASP A 220 -8.92 -2.68 -16.04
C ASP A 220 -9.38 -3.58 -14.87
N GLU A 221 -8.50 -4.41 -14.32
CA GLU A 221 -8.80 -5.30 -13.19
C GLU A 221 -8.85 -4.56 -11.84
N ARG A 222 -8.32 -3.34 -11.80
CA ARG A 222 -8.30 -2.49 -10.60
C ARG A 222 -9.64 -1.81 -10.33
N GLU A 223 -10.58 -1.82 -11.29
CA GLU A 223 -11.87 -1.19 -11.12
C GLU A 223 -12.64 -1.80 -9.95
N GLY A 224 -13.14 -0.94 -9.04
CA GLY A 224 -13.84 -1.37 -7.83
C GLY A 224 -12.95 -1.98 -6.74
N LYS A 225 -11.64 -2.13 -6.97
CA LYS A 225 -10.68 -2.62 -5.97
C LYS A 225 -10.09 -1.49 -5.14
N VAL A 226 -9.81 -1.78 -3.87
CA VAL A 226 -9.26 -0.83 -2.92
C VAL A 226 -7.92 -1.36 -2.40
N PRO A 227 -6.79 -0.75 -2.77
CA PRO A 227 -5.49 -1.23 -2.32
C PRO A 227 -5.24 -0.90 -0.85
N PHE A 228 -4.66 -1.85 -0.11
CA PHE A 228 -4.30 -1.65 1.29
C PHE A 228 -2.92 -2.23 1.64
N ILE A 229 -2.27 -1.63 2.63
CA ILE A 229 -1.09 -2.22 3.30
C ILE A 229 -1.44 -2.67 4.71
N TRP A 230 -0.68 -3.64 5.21
CA TRP A 230 -0.77 -4.11 6.59
C TRP A 230 0.02 -3.18 7.52
N ALA A 231 -0.61 -2.71 8.59
CA ALA A 231 0.04 -1.92 9.63
C ALA A 231 -0.26 -2.49 11.01
N VAL A 232 0.75 -2.49 11.87
CA VAL A 232 0.64 -2.92 13.26
C VAL A 232 0.68 -1.70 14.18
N ASP A 233 -0.30 -1.57 15.07
CA ASP A 233 -0.33 -0.49 16.04
C ASP A 233 0.55 -0.77 17.28
N ARG A 234 0.65 0.22 18.19
CA ARG A 234 1.45 0.09 19.42
C ARG A 234 0.98 -1.04 20.36
N LYS A 235 -0.26 -1.51 20.21
CA LYS A 235 -0.83 -2.63 20.97
C LYS A 235 -0.63 -3.97 20.26
N LYS A 236 0.17 -3.99 19.18
CA LYS A 236 0.39 -5.15 18.30
C LYS A 236 -0.87 -5.59 17.55
N HIS A 237 -1.89 -4.74 17.38
CA HIS A 237 -3.04 -5.12 16.56
C HIS A 237 -2.76 -4.87 15.09
N LEU A 238 -3.07 -5.88 14.27
CA LEU A 238 -2.98 -5.81 12.83
C LEU A 238 -4.17 -5.04 12.25
N SER A 239 -3.91 -4.15 11.30
CA SER A 239 -4.93 -3.35 10.63
C SER A 239 -4.64 -3.17 9.15
N ARG A 240 -5.69 -3.04 8.35
CA ARG A 240 -5.59 -2.63 6.95
C ARG A 240 -5.59 -1.12 6.86
N VAL A 241 -4.68 -0.56 6.07
CA VAL A 241 -4.60 0.87 5.79
C VAL A 241 -4.79 1.07 4.30
N MET A 242 -5.89 1.71 3.91
CA MET A 242 -6.15 2.07 2.50
C MET A 242 -5.12 3.06 2.01
N VAL A 243 -4.78 2.91 0.74
CA VAL A 243 -3.76 3.71 0.06
C VAL A 243 -4.41 4.50 -1.06
N ALA A 244 -4.22 5.83 -1.08
CA ALA A 244 -4.73 6.69 -2.15
C ALA A 244 -3.99 6.45 -3.48
N SER A 245 -4.65 6.77 -4.60
CA SER A 245 -4.10 6.63 -5.96
C SER A 245 -2.76 7.34 -6.14
N ALA A 246 -2.54 8.49 -5.49
CA ALA A 246 -1.27 9.21 -5.58
C ALA A 246 -0.07 8.41 -5.04
N ILE A 247 -0.29 7.55 -4.05
CA ILE A 247 0.76 6.66 -3.54
C ILE A 247 0.92 5.43 -4.44
N VAL A 248 -0.16 4.96 -5.09
CA VAL A 248 -0.08 3.94 -6.16
C VAL A 248 0.84 4.45 -7.28
N GLU A 249 0.57 5.64 -7.82
CA GLU A 249 1.37 6.23 -8.90
C GLU A 249 2.84 6.42 -8.49
N SER A 250 3.08 6.83 -7.24
CA SER A 250 4.45 6.96 -6.72
C SER A 250 5.16 5.61 -6.59
N ALA A 251 4.43 4.56 -6.18
CA ALA A 251 4.98 3.22 -6.06
C ALA A 251 5.28 2.60 -7.42
N GLU A 252 4.42 2.82 -8.43
CA GLU A 252 4.67 2.42 -9.82
C GLU A 252 5.92 3.13 -10.37
N ASP A 253 6.03 4.45 -10.19
CA ASP A 253 7.21 5.22 -10.59
C ASP A 253 8.50 4.70 -9.93
N ARG A 254 8.47 4.34 -8.63
CA ARG A 254 9.63 3.75 -7.94
C ARG A 254 9.94 2.33 -8.40
N ARG A 255 8.92 1.50 -8.65
CA ARG A 255 9.08 0.15 -9.23
C ARG A 255 9.75 0.23 -10.59
N ASP A 256 9.22 1.06 -11.47
CA ASP A 256 9.69 1.19 -12.85
C ASP A 256 11.11 1.78 -12.87
N PHE A 257 11.40 2.73 -11.97
CA PHE A 257 12.75 3.22 -11.74
C PHE A 257 13.69 2.09 -11.32
N TRP A 258 13.30 1.25 -10.36
CA TRP A 258 14.09 0.10 -9.94
C TRP A 258 14.33 -0.92 -11.07
N ILE A 259 13.31 -1.24 -11.87
CA ILE A 259 13.43 -2.13 -13.04
C ILE A 259 14.45 -1.56 -14.04
N MET A 260 14.37 -0.26 -14.34
CA MET A 260 15.33 0.41 -15.21
C MET A 260 16.75 0.34 -14.64
N LEU A 261 16.92 0.55 -13.32
CA LEU A 261 18.22 0.42 -12.67
C LEU A 261 18.78 -1.01 -12.80
N LYS A 262 17.97 -2.05 -12.54
CA LYS A 262 18.36 -3.47 -12.72
C LYS A 262 18.83 -3.74 -14.14
N ALA A 263 18.07 -3.25 -15.12
CA ALA A 263 18.41 -3.41 -16.54
C ALA A 263 19.75 -2.75 -16.89
N MET A 264 20.02 -1.55 -16.35
CA MET A 264 21.31 -0.87 -16.57
C MET A 264 22.49 -1.59 -15.93
N ALA A 265 22.33 -2.17 -14.74
CA ALA A 265 23.35 -2.99 -14.08
C ALA A 265 23.49 -4.40 -14.69
N GLY A 266 22.60 -4.78 -15.60
CA GLY A 266 22.54 -6.15 -16.13
C GLY A 266 22.23 -7.20 -15.06
N VAL A 267 21.48 -6.82 -14.01
CA VAL A 267 20.96 -7.78 -13.03
C VAL A 267 19.93 -8.64 -13.74
N LYS A 268 20.27 -9.90 -13.97
CA LYS A 268 19.33 -10.89 -14.51
C LYS A 268 18.29 -11.21 -13.45
N GLU A 269 17.04 -11.29 -13.84
CA GLU A 269 16.01 -11.86 -12.96
C GLU A 269 16.40 -13.30 -12.67
N ALA A 270 16.16 -13.75 -11.44
CA ALA A 270 16.22 -15.17 -11.16
C ALA A 270 15.21 -15.82 -12.10
N GLU A 271 15.68 -16.64 -13.04
CA GLU A 271 14.79 -17.45 -13.86
C GLU A 271 13.88 -18.20 -12.88
N ALA A 272 12.58 -17.92 -12.93
CA ALA A 272 11.61 -18.77 -12.24
C ALA A 272 11.95 -20.20 -12.66
N PRO A 273 12.16 -21.15 -11.72
CA PRO A 273 12.50 -22.51 -12.09
C PRO A 273 11.44 -22.95 -13.08
N ALA A 274 11.83 -23.17 -14.34
CA ALA A 274 10.93 -23.25 -15.46
C ALA A 274 9.71 -24.08 -15.03
N GLU A 275 8.60 -23.39 -14.74
CA GLU A 275 7.41 -24.07 -14.24
C GLU A 275 7.01 -24.91 -15.44
N ASN A 276 7.26 -26.22 -15.33
CA ASN A 276 7.40 -27.11 -16.46
C ASN A 276 6.02 -27.14 -17.12
N LEU A 277 5.81 -26.28 -18.11
CA LEU A 277 4.51 -25.99 -18.68
C LEU A 277 3.89 -27.27 -19.23
N GLU A 278 4.75 -28.18 -19.72
CA GLU A 278 4.39 -29.55 -20.07
C GLU A 278 3.82 -30.35 -18.91
N GLU A 279 4.33 -30.22 -17.70
CA GLU A 279 3.88 -30.96 -16.52
C GLU A 279 2.54 -30.42 -15.99
N LYS A 280 2.33 -29.10 -16.08
CA LYS A 280 1.06 -28.43 -15.79
C LYS A 280 -0.01 -28.81 -16.82
N ILE A 281 0.31 -28.70 -18.11
CA ILE A 281 -0.56 -29.13 -19.22
C ILE A 281 -0.84 -30.64 -19.11
N ARG A 282 0.14 -31.47 -18.77
CA ARG A 282 -0.05 -32.92 -18.62
C ARG A 282 -0.96 -33.24 -17.44
N ARG A 283 -0.82 -32.56 -16.29
CA ARG A 283 -1.75 -32.74 -15.15
C ARG A 283 -3.16 -32.30 -15.50
N GLU A 284 -3.32 -31.21 -16.23
CA GLU A 284 -4.62 -30.68 -16.64
C GLU A 284 -5.29 -31.57 -17.70
N VAL A 285 -4.55 -32.04 -18.70
CA VAL A 285 -5.04 -32.99 -19.71
C VAL A 285 -5.36 -34.35 -19.09
N VAL A 286 -4.53 -34.87 -18.18
CA VAL A 286 -4.82 -36.11 -17.46
C VAL A 286 -6.04 -35.96 -16.56
N GLY A 287 -6.19 -34.81 -15.88
CA GLY A 287 -7.37 -34.50 -15.07
C GLY A 287 -8.66 -34.43 -15.90
N ASN A 288 -8.61 -33.78 -17.06
CA ASN A 288 -9.75 -33.66 -17.97
C ASN A 288 -10.12 -35.01 -18.62
N ILE A 289 -9.12 -35.84 -18.97
CA ILE A 289 -9.35 -37.19 -19.51
C ILE A 289 -9.91 -38.12 -18.42
N ALA A 290 -9.39 -38.06 -17.19
CA ALA A 290 -9.90 -38.84 -16.06
C ALA A 290 -11.34 -38.45 -15.71
N ALA A 291 -11.65 -37.15 -15.71
CA ALA A 291 -13.02 -36.65 -15.53
C ALA A 291 -13.94 -37.08 -16.67
N GLY A 292 -13.47 -37.04 -17.93
CA GLY A 292 -14.22 -37.52 -19.10
C GLY A 292 -14.49 -39.02 -19.08
N LEU A 293 -13.49 -39.83 -18.69
CA LEU A 293 -13.62 -41.28 -18.56
C LEU A 293 -14.51 -41.68 -17.38
N MET A 294 -14.42 -40.99 -16.24
CA MET A 294 -15.34 -41.18 -15.11
C MET A 294 -16.78 -40.86 -15.49
N LYS A 295 -16.99 -39.85 -16.34
CA LYS A 295 -18.32 -39.48 -16.84
C LYS A 295 -18.88 -40.45 -17.88
N MET A 296 -18.01 -41.18 -18.60
CA MET A 296 -18.41 -42.24 -19.54
C MET A 296 -18.56 -43.62 -18.88
N ALA A 297 -17.80 -43.90 -17.81
CA ALA A 297 -17.84 -45.17 -17.07
C ALA A 297 -18.96 -45.20 -16.01
N GLY A 298 -19.54 -44.06 -15.65
CA GLY A 298 -20.67 -43.92 -14.70
C GLY A 298 -22.05 -44.29 -15.27
N GLY A 299 -22.10 -45.07 -16.34
CA GLY A 299 -23.34 -45.69 -16.81
C GLY A 299 -23.71 -46.89 -15.94
N SER A 300 -24.66 -46.69 -15.03
CA SER A 300 -25.45 -47.69 -14.29
C SER A 300 -24.72 -48.65 -13.32
N GLY A 301 -24.97 -48.45 -12.02
CA GLY A 301 -24.86 -49.53 -11.01
C GLY A 301 -24.27 -49.10 -9.67
N ASN A 302 -25.12 -48.97 -8.64
CA ASN A 302 -24.72 -48.80 -7.25
C ASN A 302 -23.97 -50.04 -6.72
N GLY A 303 -22.85 -49.84 -6.02
CA GLY A 303 -22.35 -50.80 -5.04
C GLY A 303 -20.87 -50.69 -4.70
N PHE A 304 -20.60 -50.17 -3.49
CA PHE A 304 -19.56 -50.59 -2.52
C PHE A 304 -18.08 -50.60 -2.98
N GLU A 305 -17.06 -50.22 -2.19
CA GLU A 305 -16.89 -49.61 -0.87
C GLU A 305 -15.36 -49.51 -0.66
N ALA A 306 -14.93 -48.61 0.21
CA ALA A 306 -13.81 -48.80 1.14
C ALA A 306 -12.38 -49.11 0.61
N LEU A 307 -11.54 -48.07 0.58
CA LEU A 307 -10.11 -48.05 0.98
C LEU A 307 -9.66 -46.57 0.82
N ALA A 308 -9.41 -45.75 1.84
CA ALA A 308 -8.87 -46.00 3.16
C ALA A 308 -9.37 -44.96 4.18
N ASN A 309 -9.66 -45.45 5.38
CA ASN A 309 -10.11 -44.69 6.56
C ASN A 309 -9.01 -43.80 7.18
N GLY A 310 -9.43 -42.72 7.84
CA GLY A 310 -8.60 -41.95 8.78
C GLY A 310 -9.25 -40.65 9.28
N SER A 311 -10.28 -40.76 10.13
CA SER A 311 -11.09 -39.71 10.80
C SER A 311 -10.28 -38.55 11.42
N ALA A 312 -10.78 -37.29 11.49
CA ALA A 312 -11.98 -36.92 12.25
C ALA A 312 -12.64 -35.57 11.87
N ALA A 313 -13.98 -35.63 11.77
CA ALA A 313 -15.03 -34.70 12.20
C ALA A 313 -15.03 -33.23 11.75
N SER A 314 -15.89 -32.93 10.76
CA SER A 314 -16.61 -31.66 10.61
C SER A 314 -18.11 -31.91 10.79
N VAL A 315 -18.74 -31.15 11.69
CA VAL A 315 -20.20 -31.14 11.90
C VAL A 315 -20.85 -30.28 10.80
N ALA A 316 -21.93 -30.78 10.22
CA ALA A 316 -22.71 -30.15 9.17
C ALA A 316 -23.41 -28.85 9.64
N PRO A 317 -23.77 -27.96 8.70
CA PRO A 317 -25.09 -27.34 8.75
C PRO A 317 -25.88 -27.57 7.45
N ALA A 318 -27.19 -27.61 7.65
CA ALA A 318 -28.23 -27.85 6.68
C ALA A 318 -28.42 -26.70 5.67
N GLU A 319 -28.81 -27.08 4.45
CA GLU A 319 -29.53 -26.26 3.45
C GLU A 319 -30.82 -25.66 4.06
N ALA A 320 -31.38 -24.54 3.63
CA ALA A 320 -31.03 -23.46 2.71
C ALA A 320 -32.10 -22.35 2.91
N ALA A 321 -31.76 -21.10 2.62
CA ALA A 321 -32.75 -20.12 2.12
C ALA A 321 -32.04 -19.14 1.18
N GLN A 322 -32.56 -19.07 -0.04
CA GLN A 322 -32.03 -18.35 -1.19
C GLN A 322 -32.05 -16.82 -0.97
N ALA A 323 -30.94 -16.15 -1.25
CA ALA A 323 -30.83 -14.70 -1.27
C ALA A 323 -31.13 -14.15 -2.68
N THR A 324 -32.05 -13.20 -2.76
CA THR A 324 -32.27 -12.35 -3.95
C THR A 324 -31.38 -11.11 -3.87
N ASN A 325 -30.63 -10.86 -4.94
CA ASN A 325 -29.75 -9.72 -5.13
C ASN A 325 -30.47 -8.36 -4.99
N GLY A 326 -29.92 -7.49 -4.13
CA GLY A 326 -30.17 -6.05 -4.08
C GLY A 326 -29.18 -5.39 -3.11
N GLU A 327 -28.61 -4.25 -3.48
CA GLU A 327 -27.69 -3.44 -2.65
C GLU A 327 -28.24 -3.28 -1.23
N HIS A 328 -27.65 -3.96 -0.26
CA HIS A 328 -28.06 -3.96 1.14
C HIS A 328 -26.99 -3.28 1.99
N MET A 329 -27.34 -2.17 2.64
CA MET A 329 -26.52 -1.46 3.61
C MET A 329 -27.24 -1.57 4.95
N SER A 330 -26.72 -2.34 5.90
CA SER A 330 -27.36 -2.47 7.21
C SER A 330 -27.22 -1.16 8.00
N PRO A 331 -28.21 -0.76 8.82
CA PRO A 331 -28.11 0.44 9.64
C PRO A 331 -27.02 0.32 10.72
N TRP A 332 -26.35 1.42 11.06
CA TRP A 332 -25.33 1.46 12.12
C TRP A 332 -25.38 2.76 12.93
N ILE A 333 -24.66 2.80 14.05
CA ILE A 333 -24.47 3.99 14.88
C ILE A 333 -22.98 4.13 15.20
N ASP A 334 -22.43 5.33 15.03
CA ASP A 334 -21.12 5.74 15.58
C ASP A 334 -21.22 5.82 17.11
N THR A 335 -21.24 4.64 17.73
CA THR A 335 -21.60 4.43 19.13
C THR A 335 -20.67 5.21 20.06
N ASP A 336 -19.39 5.34 19.71
CA ASP A 336 -18.40 6.07 20.50
C ASP A 336 -18.70 7.59 20.57
N GLU A 337 -19.26 8.15 19.50
CA GLU A 337 -19.63 9.56 19.37
C GLU A 337 -21.04 9.86 19.94
N CYS A 338 -21.77 8.84 20.42
CA CYS A 338 -23.10 9.02 21.00
C CYS A 338 -23.07 9.86 22.28
N THR A 339 -23.91 10.89 22.36
CA THR A 339 -24.03 11.81 23.51
C THR A 339 -25.15 11.44 24.50
N SER A 340 -25.79 10.28 24.31
CA SER A 340 -26.76 9.70 25.25
C SER A 340 -27.98 10.58 25.56
N CYS A 341 -28.56 11.25 24.55
CA CYS A 341 -29.71 12.14 24.70
C CYS A 341 -31.10 11.44 24.76
N ASP A 342 -31.15 10.12 24.80
CA ASP A 342 -32.35 9.25 24.81
C ASP A 342 -33.31 9.33 23.59
N GLU A 343 -33.09 10.23 22.63
CA GLU A 343 -34.06 10.47 21.54
C GLU A 343 -34.34 9.23 20.68
N CYS A 344 -33.32 8.45 20.30
CA CYS A 344 -33.49 7.23 19.51
C CYS A 344 -34.18 6.11 20.29
N ILE A 345 -33.89 5.97 21.58
CA ILE A 345 -34.47 4.93 22.45
C ILE A 345 -35.94 5.26 22.76
N LYS A 346 -36.26 6.54 22.99
CA LYS A 346 -37.65 6.99 23.15
C LYS A 346 -38.46 6.80 21.87
N LEU A 347 -37.81 6.87 20.71
CA LEU A 347 -38.46 6.62 19.42
C LEU A 347 -38.79 5.13 19.24
N ASN A 348 -37.83 4.23 19.43
CA ASN A 348 -38.06 2.79 19.35
C ASN A 348 -37.01 1.99 20.15
N ASN A 349 -37.36 1.62 21.38
CA ASN A 349 -36.50 0.86 22.30
C ASN A 349 -36.32 -0.62 21.93
N LYS A 350 -37.00 -1.10 20.88
CA LYS A 350 -36.77 -2.44 20.32
C LYS A 350 -35.64 -2.41 19.29
N ILE A 351 -35.50 -1.29 18.57
CA ILE A 351 -34.41 -1.06 17.62
C ILE A 351 -33.15 -0.60 18.34
N PHE A 352 -33.26 0.34 19.29
CA PHE A 352 -32.11 0.96 19.95
C PHE A 352 -32.03 0.59 21.43
N ALA A 353 -30.80 0.37 21.92
CA ALA A 353 -30.52 0.12 23.33
C ALA A 353 -29.21 0.82 23.74
N TYR A 354 -28.98 0.93 25.06
CA TYR A 354 -27.70 1.39 25.61
C TYR A 354 -26.81 0.22 26.00
N ASN A 355 -25.52 0.33 25.68
CA ASN A 355 -24.50 -0.56 26.24
C ASN A 355 -24.12 -0.14 27.67
N GLU A 356 -23.18 -0.88 28.29
CA GLU A 356 -22.74 -0.64 29.67
C GLU A 356 -22.12 0.75 29.88
N ASN A 357 -21.58 1.37 28.83
CA ASN A 357 -21.02 2.72 28.85
C ASN A 357 -22.06 3.82 28.53
N LYS A 358 -23.36 3.49 28.54
CA LYS A 358 -24.48 4.36 28.15
C LYS A 358 -24.38 4.92 26.73
N LYS A 359 -23.77 4.19 25.79
CA LYS A 359 -23.70 4.56 24.37
C LYS A 359 -24.74 3.79 23.56
N ALA A 360 -25.47 4.49 22.69
CA ALA A 360 -26.59 3.91 21.95
C ALA A 360 -26.07 2.98 20.84
N PHE A 361 -26.64 1.79 20.72
CA PHE A 361 -26.37 0.84 19.64
C PHE A 361 -27.69 0.29 19.08
N ILE A 362 -27.64 -0.32 17.89
CA ILE A 362 -28.80 -0.99 17.28
C ILE A 362 -28.85 -2.43 17.80
N LYS A 363 -29.90 -2.73 18.57
CA LYS A 363 -30.18 -4.05 19.13
C LYS A 363 -30.80 -4.98 18.10
N ASP A 364 -31.78 -4.49 17.34
CA ASP A 364 -32.43 -5.24 16.28
C ASP A 364 -32.96 -4.28 15.20
N PRO A 365 -32.31 -4.21 14.03
CA PRO A 365 -32.71 -3.30 12.96
C PRO A 365 -34.07 -3.62 12.32
N ASN A 366 -34.57 -4.85 12.51
CA ASN A 366 -35.82 -5.32 11.93
C ASN A 366 -36.99 -5.29 12.94
N ALA A 367 -36.75 -4.86 14.18
CA ALA A 367 -37.77 -4.81 15.23
C ALA A 367 -38.80 -3.67 15.07
N GLY A 368 -38.70 -2.88 14.00
CA GLY A 368 -39.65 -1.83 13.64
C GLY A 368 -39.52 -1.42 12.17
N PRO A 369 -40.39 -0.50 11.70
CA PRO A 369 -40.38 -0.05 10.31
C PRO A 369 -39.15 0.81 10.01
N TYR A 370 -38.67 0.78 8.77
CA TYR A 370 -37.45 1.50 8.35
C TYR A 370 -37.51 3.01 8.63
N GLN A 371 -38.71 3.60 8.58
CA GLN A 371 -38.92 5.01 8.94
C GLN A 371 -38.45 5.38 10.37
N ASP A 372 -38.40 4.43 11.31
CA ASP A 372 -37.96 4.69 12.67
C ASP A 372 -36.44 4.87 12.73
N LEU A 373 -35.69 4.14 11.89
CA LEU A 373 -34.24 4.35 11.72
C LEU A 373 -33.96 5.74 11.13
N VAL A 374 -34.71 6.12 10.08
CA VAL A 374 -34.56 7.44 9.44
C VAL A 374 -34.93 8.59 10.38
N LYS A 375 -36.03 8.46 11.12
CA LYS A 375 -36.44 9.48 12.11
C LYS A 375 -35.47 9.54 13.29
N ALA A 376 -34.86 8.43 13.69
CA ALA A 376 -33.82 8.43 14.73
C ALA A 376 -32.59 9.22 14.26
N ALA A 377 -32.15 9.03 13.01
CA ALA A 377 -31.07 9.82 12.42
C ALA A 377 -31.41 11.31 12.34
N GLU A 378 -32.62 11.67 11.93
CA GLU A 378 -33.08 13.06 11.88
C GLU A 378 -33.15 13.75 13.26
N LYS A 379 -33.45 13.00 14.32
CA LYS A 379 -33.54 13.50 15.69
C LYS A 379 -32.22 13.40 16.46
N CYS A 380 -31.23 12.70 15.92
CA CYS A 380 -29.96 12.52 16.60
C CYS A 380 -29.18 13.83 16.61
N THR A 381 -29.11 14.48 17.77
CA THR A 381 -28.37 15.74 17.96
C THR A 381 -26.89 15.61 17.66
N ALA A 382 -26.30 14.43 17.89
CA ALA A 382 -24.91 14.12 17.57
C ALA A 382 -24.69 13.67 16.10
N GLN A 383 -25.77 13.45 15.33
CA GLN A 383 -25.73 12.96 13.94
C GLN A 383 -24.92 11.65 13.76
N VAL A 384 -25.04 10.72 14.71
CA VAL A 384 -24.28 9.46 14.73
C VAL A 384 -25.07 8.23 14.28
N ILE A 385 -26.33 8.40 13.84
CA ILE A 385 -27.21 7.28 13.46
C ILE A 385 -27.35 7.24 11.95
N HIS A 386 -27.04 6.09 11.37
CA HIS A 386 -27.02 5.85 9.92
C HIS A 386 -28.08 4.81 9.58
N PRO A 387 -29.20 5.18 8.93
CA PRO A 387 -30.33 4.28 8.70
C PRO A 387 -30.07 3.13 7.72
N GLY A 388 -28.99 3.18 6.94
CA GLY A 388 -28.69 2.19 5.90
C GLY A 388 -29.75 2.17 4.80
N LEU A 389 -29.88 1.03 4.11
CA LEU A 389 -30.93 0.73 3.14
C LEU A 389 -31.91 -0.29 3.75
N PRO A 390 -33.22 -0.16 3.47
CA PRO A 390 -34.22 -1.06 4.02
C PRO A 390 -34.02 -2.49 3.49
N ALA A 391 -34.03 -3.46 4.40
CA ALA A 391 -34.06 -4.88 4.05
C ALA A 391 -35.36 -5.28 3.32
N ASP A 392 -36.46 -4.58 3.62
CA ASP A 392 -37.77 -4.79 3.00
C ASP A 392 -38.25 -3.51 2.29
N ARG A 393 -38.32 -3.56 0.95
CA ARG A 393 -38.80 -2.47 0.09
C ARG A 393 -40.30 -2.55 -0.22
N SER A 394 -41.05 -3.45 0.42
CA SER A 394 -42.50 -3.56 0.21
C SER A 394 -43.32 -2.57 1.05
N GLN A 395 -42.68 -1.85 1.99
CA GLN A 395 -43.35 -0.89 2.86
C GLN A 395 -43.85 0.34 2.10
N LYS A 396 -45.03 0.85 2.49
CA LYS A 396 -45.61 2.05 1.91
C LYS A 396 -44.67 3.27 2.08
N ASP A 397 -44.51 4.05 1.03
CA ASP A 397 -43.65 5.24 0.97
C ASP A 397 -42.15 4.97 1.17
N ILE A 398 -41.66 3.74 0.95
CA ILE A 398 -40.27 3.38 1.25
C ILE A 398 -39.24 4.21 0.47
N GLU A 399 -39.48 4.51 -0.81
CA GLU A 399 -38.55 5.31 -1.63
C GLU A 399 -38.38 6.74 -1.08
N LYS A 400 -39.46 7.30 -0.51
CA LYS A 400 -39.42 8.60 0.16
C LYS A 400 -38.55 8.56 1.42
N TRP A 401 -38.58 7.45 2.17
CA TRP A 401 -37.75 7.27 3.35
C TRP A 401 -36.28 7.01 2.99
N VAL A 402 -36.01 6.22 1.95
CA VAL A 402 -34.65 5.99 1.41
C VAL A 402 -34.01 7.31 1.01
N LYS A 403 -34.73 8.15 0.24
CA LYS A 403 -34.22 9.47 -0.17
C LYS A 403 -33.91 10.40 1.01
N ARG A 404 -34.63 10.28 2.13
CA ARG A 404 -34.36 11.07 3.34
C ARG A 404 -33.16 10.54 4.13
N ALA A 405 -32.89 9.24 4.03
CA ALA A 405 -31.76 8.59 4.67
C ALA A 405 -30.42 8.88 3.97
N GLU A 406 -30.41 9.18 2.66
CA GLU A 406 -29.20 9.41 1.86
C GLU A 406 -28.19 10.40 2.46
N LYS A 407 -28.65 11.44 3.16
CA LYS A 407 -27.76 12.43 3.80
C LYS A 407 -27.16 11.99 5.15
N TYR A 408 -27.66 10.88 5.69
CA TYR A 408 -27.23 10.29 6.95
C TYR A 408 -26.54 8.94 6.75
N ASN A 409 -26.51 8.39 5.53
CA ASN A 409 -25.70 7.24 5.16
C ASN A 409 -24.38 7.76 4.57
#